data_AF-A0A8H4W9S7-F1
#
_entry.id   AF-A0A8H4W9S7-F1
#
_cell.length_a   1.000
_cell.length_b   1.000
_cell.length_c   1.000
_cell.angle_alpha   90.00
_cell.angle_beta   90.00
_cell.angle_gamma   90.00
#
_symmetry.space_group_name_H-M   'P 1'
#
loop_
_entity.id
_entity.type
_entity.pdbx_description
1 polymer ?
#
loop_
_entity_poly.entity_id
_entity_poly.type
_entity_poly.pdbx_seq_one_letter_code
_entity_poly.pdbx_strand_id
1 'polypeptide(L)'
;MATDGKTKWYGFLSHTYQIGYVTDIAELVQDIVSECWVNTMVPEDNICRHVVNDKLTSSQSPVPFNYTVAGAVLPRLEVLDLTWDALPWPNDTIEFMKRSFGPNLLGGPGYLASEKSGTLIFYDLNPIYDTQRNLGDFPNDTTYPPPIIFTGTKKILLAVSSQAANNCTPVATNPFGNATLISNLKNLIGWVPDAAHLNETCYLLGAFNITVGVVNSSSSRFVTDNVIEPILGGDSDLSVKPSIWIEVALIGMADLLLTITQSNDTRLSTWDNKDDYVNRLIKISYMAVWDAFYPTFDDTSLVDLSVGEASPMFQAAVGKIRVGLWLGINILLTASGIILLWLQDQRCKGPIVNDGPAAALMTDTSLLDSHFRSQMSGLSYVTSEDSREGMLRLVRDANENDEIGYGLKLTGEVQRLGTYVELT
;
A
#
# COMPACT_ATOMS: atom_id res chain seq x y z
N MET A 1 36.28 -30.51 2.38
CA MET A 1 35.65 -31.20 1.23
C MET A 1 34.32 -30.54 1.00
N ALA A 2 34.21 -29.68 -0.01
CA ALA A 2 32.92 -29.11 -0.41
C ALA A 2 32.12 -30.24 -1.04
N THR A 3 31.06 -30.68 -0.36
CA THR A 3 30.08 -31.55 -0.98
C THR A 3 29.31 -30.72 -2.00
N ASP A 4 29.39 -31.14 -3.27
CA ASP A 4 28.58 -30.67 -4.40
C ASP A 4 27.12 -30.48 -3.93
N GLY A 5 26.52 -29.32 -4.17
CA GLY A 5 25.15 -28.96 -3.82
C GLY A 5 24.12 -29.96 -4.31
N LYS A 6 24.42 -30.67 -5.41
CA LYS A 6 23.68 -31.87 -5.83
C LYS A 6 23.60 -32.92 -4.72
N THR A 7 24.74 -33.27 -4.11
CA THR A 7 24.78 -34.24 -3.01
C THR A 7 23.99 -33.76 -1.80
N LYS A 8 24.00 -32.46 -1.51
CA LYS A 8 23.16 -31.86 -0.45
C LYS A 8 21.68 -31.94 -0.79
N TRP A 9 21.29 -31.71 -2.05
CA TRP A 9 19.91 -31.80 -2.52
C TRP A 9 19.35 -33.23 -2.41
N TYR A 10 20.10 -34.24 -2.87
CA TYR A 10 19.70 -35.65 -2.68
C TYR A 10 19.71 -36.05 -1.21
N GLY A 11 20.67 -35.55 -0.44
CA GLY A 11 20.70 -35.69 1.01
C GLY A 11 19.40 -35.15 1.61
N PHE A 12 18.99 -33.92 1.27
CA PHE A 12 17.75 -33.30 1.72
C PHE A 12 16.51 -34.12 1.35
N LEU A 13 16.36 -34.52 0.08
CA LEU A 13 15.23 -35.35 -0.37
C LEU A 13 15.19 -36.72 0.32
N SER A 14 16.35 -37.34 0.53
CA SER A 14 16.48 -38.62 1.24
C SER A 14 16.23 -38.47 2.74
N HIS A 15 16.63 -37.34 3.34
CA HIS A 15 16.45 -37.10 4.78
C HIS A 15 15.01 -36.74 5.11
N THR A 16 14.39 -35.85 4.32
CA THR A 16 12.95 -35.54 4.42
C THR A 16 12.08 -36.80 4.28
N TYR A 17 12.50 -37.75 3.45
CA TYR A 17 11.84 -39.04 3.30
C TYR A 17 12.02 -39.99 4.50
N GLN A 18 13.22 -40.04 5.09
CA GLN A 18 13.56 -41.05 6.11
C GLN A 18 13.38 -40.58 7.56
N ILE A 19 13.47 -39.28 7.82
CA ILE A 19 13.60 -38.74 9.17
C ILE A 19 12.78 -37.44 9.26
N GLY A 20 11.79 -37.42 10.16
CA GLY A 20 11.00 -36.22 10.49
C GLY A 20 11.79 -35.12 11.21
N TYR A 21 13.06 -34.93 10.87
CA TYR A 21 13.93 -33.86 11.35
C TYR A 21 14.25 -32.93 10.19
N VAL A 22 13.33 -31.99 9.94
CA VAL A 22 13.56 -30.81 9.10
C VAL A 22 13.59 -29.56 10.00
N THR A 23 14.20 -29.67 11.18
CA THR A 23 14.33 -28.56 12.12
C THR A 23 15.21 -27.46 11.53
N ASP A 24 16.34 -27.81 10.91
CA ASP A 24 17.33 -26.83 10.48
C ASP A 24 16.84 -25.96 9.32
N ILE A 25 16.05 -26.53 8.39
CA ILE A 25 15.44 -25.76 7.30
C ILE A 25 14.23 -24.99 7.80
N ALA A 26 13.42 -25.56 8.70
CA ALA A 26 12.33 -24.82 9.32
C ALA A 26 12.87 -23.61 10.12
N GLU A 27 13.98 -23.77 10.85
CA GLU A 27 14.68 -22.70 11.55
C GLU A 27 15.26 -21.67 10.58
N LEU A 28 15.98 -22.10 9.53
CA LEU A 28 16.50 -21.18 8.51
C LEU A 28 15.40 -20.37 7.84
N VAL A 29 14.30 -21.03 7.49
CA VAL A 29 13.15 -20.39 6.85
C VAL A 29 12.42 -19.47 7.85
N GLN A 30 12.30 -19.85 9.12
CA GLN A 30 11.78 -18.98 10.17
C GLN A 30 12.66 -17.74 10.37
N ASP A 31 13.98 -17.91 10.38
CA ASP A 31 14.94 -16.81 10.48
C ASP A 31 14.79 -15.87 9.28
N ILE A 32 14.74 -16.40 8.05
CA ILE A 32 14.47 -15.63 6.82
C ILE A 32 13.12 -14.89 6.92
N VAL A 33 12.06 -15.55 7.40
CA VAL A 33 10.76 -14.90 7.61
C VAL A 33 10.88 -13.74 8.60
N SER A 34 11.56 -13.97 9.73
CA SER A 34 11.67 -13.00 10.81
C SER A 34 12.53 -11.79 10.42
N GLU A 35 13.66 -12.02 9.75
CA GLU A 35 14.60 -10.97 9.34
C GLU A 35 14.06 -10.18 8.15
N CYS A 36 13.43 -10.85 7.18
CA CYS A 36 13.18 -10.24 5.88
C CYS A 36 11.76 -9.67 5.75
N TRP A 37 10.81 -10.10 6.58
CA TRP A 37 9.38 -9.82 6.34
C TRP A 37 8.66 -9.15 7.53
N VAL A 38 9.18 -9.24 8.75
CA VAL A 38 8.52 -8.62 9.93
C VAL A 38 8.71 -7.09 9.96
N ASN A 39 9.79 -6.57 9.37
CA ASN A 39 10.15 -5.14 9.44
C ASN A 39 10.04 -4.38 8.10
N THR A 40 9.91 -5.09 6.98
CA THR A 40 9.72 -4.44 5.68
C THR A 40 8.22 -4.36 5.41
N MET A 41 7.68 -3.14 5.23
CA MET A 41 6.29 -2.97 4.80
C MET A 41 6.02 -3.91 3.63
N VAL A 42 4.89 -4.62 3.72
CA VAL A 42 4.51 -5.68 2.80
C VAL A 42 4.61 -5.13 1.38
N PRO A 43 5.28 -5.82 0.44
CA PRO A 43 5.47 -5.33 -0.91
C PRO A 43 4.14 -4.86 -1.51
N GLU A 44 4.16 -3.71 -2.19
CA GLU A 44 3.09 -3.33 -3.11
C GLU A 44 2.93 -4.43 -4.17
N ASP A 45 1.75 -4.48 -4.80
CA ASP A 45 1.52 -5.45 -5.88
C ASP A 45 2.62 -5.31 -6.93
N ASN A 46 3.37 -6.41 -7.14
CA ASN A 46 4.50 -6.60 -8.08
C ASN A 46 5.93 -6.45 -7.53
N ILE A 47 6.13 -6.17 -6.24
CA ILE A 47 7.50 -6.12 -5.69
C ILE A 47 7.96 -7.52 -5.26
N CYS A 48 9.06 -7.97 -5.86
CA CYS A 48 9.78 -9.21 -5.52
C CYS A 48 10.93 -8.86 -4.59
N ARG A 49 11.26 -9.72 -3.62
CA ARG A 49 12.44 -9.53 -2.77
C ARG A 49 13.25 -10.80 -2.71
N HIS A 50 14.55 -10.63 -2.46
CA HIS A 50 15.49 -11.71 -2.28
C HIS A 50 16.36 -11.40 -1.06
N VAL A 51 16.58 -12.41 -0.23
CA VAL A 51 17.58 -12.36 0.83
C VAL A 51 18.94 -12.68 0.25
N VAL A 52 19.80 -11.67 0.18
CA VAL A 52 21.19 -11.85 -0.22
C VAL A 52 21.93 -12.48 0.94
N ASN A 53 22.19 -13.78 0.84
CA ASN A 53 23.07 -14.48 1.75
C ASN A 53 24.52 -14.06 1.49
N ASP A 54 25.01 -13.15 2.30
CA ASP A 54 26.25 -13.42 3.00
C ASP A 54 26.26 -12.57 4.27
N LYS A 55 26.43 -13.22 5.42
CA LYS A 55 27.06 -12.55 6.55
C LYS A 55 28.36 -12.03 5.98
N LEU A 56 28.46 -10.73 5.69
CA LEU A 56 29.74 -10.05 5.52
C LEU A 56 30.63 -10.53 6.65
N THR A 57 31.53 -11.46 6.32
CA THR A 57 32.16 -12.33 7.30
C THR A 57 33.02 -11.47 8.21
N SER A 58 32.54 -11.20 9.42
CA SER A 58 33.27 -10.72 10.60
C SER A 58 34.17 -9.47 10.48
N SER A 59 34.22 -8.77 9.34
CA SER A 59 35.19 -7.68 9.13
C SER A 59 34.74 -6.54 8.20
N GLN A 60 33.59 -6.65 7.54
CA GLN A 60 33.06 -5.60 6.66
C GLN A 60 31.73 -5.10 7.21
N SER A 61 31.60 -3.78 7.34
CA SER A 61 30.38 -3.10 7.79
C SER A 61 29.18 -3.55 6.95
N PRO A 62 27.99 -3.75 7.55
CA PRO A 62 26.77 -4.09 6.83
C PRO A 62 26.56 -3.12 5.65
N VAL A 63 26.10 -3.64 4.50
CA VAL A 63 25.80 -2.81 3.34
C VAL A 63 24.68 -1.83 3.74
N PRO A 64 24.91 -0.51 3.68
CA PRO A 64 23.88 0.43 4.11
C PRO A 64 22.63 0.36 3.23
N PHE A 65 21.50 0.74 3.82
CA PHE A 65 20.23 0.92 3.09
C PHE A 65 20.41 1.83 1.85
N ASN A 66 19.60 1.58 0.82
CA ASN A 66 19.61 2.28 -0.48
C ASN A 66 20.82 2.05 -1.39
N TYR A 67 21.78 1.20 -1.02
CA TYR A 67 22.81 0.75 -1.95
C TYR A 67 22.16 -0.01 -3.10
N THR A 68 22.78 0.05 -4.28
CA THR A 68 22.25 -0.60 -5.48
C THR A 68 23.00 -1.88 -5.78
N VAL A 69 22.31 -2.87 -6.34
CA VAL A 69 22.88 -4.14 -6.76
C VAL A 69 22.49 -4.38 -8.21
N ALA A 70 23.46 -4.72 -9.05
CA ALA A 70 23.20 -5.06 -10.44
C ALA A 70 23.19 -6.57 -10.67
N GLY A 71 22.28 -7.03 -11.54
CA GLY A 71 22.23 -8.43 -12.01
C GLY A 71 21.65 -9.43 -11.03
N ALA A 72 20.82 -8.97 -10.08
CA ALA A 72 20.20 -9.85 -9.10
C ALA A 72 19.11 -10.74 -9.71
N VAL A 73 19.05 -12.00 -9.26
CA VAL A 73 17.95 -12.93 -9.56
C VAL A 73 17.01 -12.94 -8.36
N LEU A 74 15.73 -12.65 -8.59
CA LEU A 74 14.73 -12.50 -7.52
C LEU A 74 13.58 -13.49 -7.74
N PRO A 75 13.07 -14.16 -6.70
CA PRO A 75 11.88 -14.99 -6.80
C PRO A 75 10.65 -14.12 -7.09
N ARG A 76 9.83 -14.53 -8.07
CA ARG A 76 8.60 -13.83 -8.45
C ARG A 76 7.40 -14.77 -8.46
N LEU A 77 6.35 -14.37 -7.75
CA LEU A 77 5.04 -14.99 -7.79
C LEU A 77 4.01 -13.93 -8.19
N GLU A 78 3.45 -14.10 -9.38
CA GLU A 78 2.37 -13.28 -9.92
C GLU A 78 1.04 -13.97 -9.67
N VAL A 79 0.13 -13.22 -9.05
CA VAL A 79 -1.24 -13.67 -8.80
C VAL A 79 -2.10 -13.11 -9.92
N LEU A 80 -2.57 -14.00 -10.79
CA LEU A 80 -3.43 -13.65 -11.91
C LEU A 80 -4.88 -13.49 -11.45
N ASP A 81 -5.34 -14.39 -10.57
CA ASP A 81 -6.70 -14.39 -10.06
C ASP A 81 -6.80 -15.14 -8.73
N LEU A 82 -7.69 -14.69 -7.85
CA LEU A 82 -8.08 -15.34 -6.60
C LEU A 82 -9.59 -15.43 -6.55
N THR A 83 -10.09 -16.67 -6.59
CA THR A 83 -11.53 -16.94 -6.52
C THR A 83 -11.85 -17.82 -5.33
N TRP A 84 -13.04 -17.61 -4.76
CA TRP A 84 -13.54 -18.39 -3.63
C TRP A 84 -14.66 -19.31 -4.11
N ASP A 85 -14.51 -20.60 -3.85
CA ASP A 85 -15.43 -21.63 -4.33
C ASP A 85 -16.75 -21.58 -3.55
N ALA A 86 -17.87 -21.64 -4.27
CA ALA A 86 -19.18 -21.78 -3.67
C ALA A 86 -19.40 -23.21 -3.13
N LEU A 87 -20.33 -23.35 -2.17
CA LEU A 87 -20.77 -24.67 -1.74
C LEU A 87 -21.71 -25.32 -2.78
N PRO A 88 -21.73 -26.66 -2.89
CA PRO A 88 -20.89 -27.64 -2.17
C PRO A 88 -19.50 -27.78 -2.79
N TRP A 89 -18.49 -28.05 -1.95
CA TRP A 89 -17.13 -28.28 -2.42
C TRP A 89 -16.97 -29.57 -3.24
N PRO A 90 -16.02 -29.61 -4.18
CA PRO A 90 -15.64 -30.80 -4.92
C PRO A 90 -15.27 -32.01 -4.02
N ASN A 91 -15.61 -33.23 -4.45
CA ASN A 91 -15.40 -34.45 -3.65
C ASN A 91 -13.92 -34.82 -3.49
N ASP A 92 -13.12 -34.58 -4.52
CA ASP A 92 -11.66 -34.71 -4.51
C ASP A 92 -11.00 -33.83 -3.45
N THR A 93 -11.43 -32.58 -3.29
CA THR A 93 -10.98 -31.72 -2.18
C THR A 93 -11.33 -32.34 -0.83
N ILE A 94 -12.55 -32.85 -0.66
CA ILE A 94 -12.98 -33.47 0.60
C ILE A 94 -12.12 -34.72 0.89
N GLU A 95 -11.84 -35.54 -0.13
CA GLU A 95 -11.00 -36.72 0.01
C GLU A 95 -9.54 -36.39 0.31
N PHE A 96 -8.97 -35.38 -0.36
CA PHE A 96 -7.63 -34.88 -0.07
C PHE A 96 -7.53 -34.48 1.41
N MET A 97 -8.47 -33.67 1.89
CA MET A 97 -8.48 -33.20 3.28
C MET A 97 -8.60 -34.35 4.29
N LYS A 98 -9.39 -35.39 4.00
CA LYS A 98 -9.47 -36.59 4.86
C LYS A 98 -8.16 -37.35 4.95
N ARG A 99 -7.28 -37.25 3.94
CA ARG A 99 -5.96 -37.89 3.93
C ARG A 99 -4.88 -37.01 4.56
N SER A 100 -5.05 -35.69 4.52
CA SER A 100 -4.10 -34.67 5.01
C SER A 100 -4.01 -34.53 6.54
N PHE A 101 -4.49 -35.52 7.31
CA PHE A 101 -4.22 -35.64 8.75
C PHE A 101 -2.81 -36.20 9.06
N GLY A 102 -2.10 -36.71 8.05
CA GLY A 102 -0.71 -37.16 8.17
C GLY A 102 0.28 -36.01 8.36
N PRO A 103 1.54 -36.30 8.75
CA PRO A 103 2.55 -35.27 8.97
C PRO A 103 2.82 -34.47 7.70
N ASN A 104 3.12 -33.19 7.87
CA ASN A 104 3.49 -32.31 6.77
C ASN A 104 4.94 -32.62 6.28
N LEU A 105 5.42 -31.98 5.21
CA LEU A 105 6.76 -32.29 4.66
C LEU A 105 7.88 -32.06 5.68
N LEU A 106 7.66 -31.16 6.65
CA LEU A 106 8.59 -30.84 7.73
C LEU A 106 8.44 -31.77 8.96
N GLY A 107 7.62 -32.82 8.89
CA GLY A 107 7.39 -33.76 9.99
C GLY A 107 6.50 -33.22 11.11
N GLY A 108 5.87 -32.06 10.91
CA GLY A 108 4.92 -31.43 11.85
C GLY A 108 3.54 -32.11 11.85
N PRO A 109 2.64 -31.70 12.76
CA PRO A 109 1.26 -32.17 12.75
C PRO A 109 0.59 -31.84 11.41
N GLY A 110 -0.35 -32.69 10.97
CA GLY A 110 -0.98 -32.51 9.66
C GLY A 110 -1.63 -31.14 9.50
N TYR A 111 -1.74 -30.68 8.25
CA TYR A 111 -2.20 -29.32 7.90
C TYR A 111 -3.54 -28.93 8.56
N LEU A 112 -4.38 -29.92 8.86
CA LEU A 112 -5.68 -29.76 9.49
C LEU A 112 -5.71 -29.74 11.01
N ALA A 113 -4.60 -30.09 11.67
CA ALA A 113 -4.52 -30.08 13.14
C ALA A 113 -4.43 -28.66 13.72
N SER A 114 -4.20 -27.65 12.89
CA SER A 114 -4.14 -26.26 13.32
C SER A 114 -5.54 -25.67 13.44
N GLU A 115 -5.97 -25.44 14.69
CA GLU A 115 -7.22 -24.73 15.01
C GLU A 115 -7.07 -23.20 14.92
N LYS A 116 -5.92 -22.67 14.48
CA LYS A 116 -5.70 -21.22 14.44
C LYS A 116 -6.36 -20.59 13.22
N SER A 117 -7.23 -19.61 13.46
CA SER A 117 -7.72 -18.71 12.41
C SER A 117 -6.56 -18.01 11.68
N GLY A 118 -6.70 -17.86 10.37
CA GLY A 118 -5.65 -17.35 9.49
C GLY A 118 -4.78 -18.43 8.87
N THR A 119 -4.81 -19.67 9.38
CA THR A 119 -4.07 -20.79 8.77
C THR A 119 -4.46 -20.96 7.30
N LEU A 120 -3.47 -20.91 6.41
CA LEU A 120 -3.67 -21.11 4.98
C LEU A 120 -2.99 -22.41 4.54
N ILE A 121 -3.75 -23.29 3.89
CA ILE A 121 -3.26 -24.52 3.30
C ILE A 121 -3.23 -24.31 1.79
N PHE A 122 -2.06 -24.48 1.19
CA PHE A 122 -1.85 -24.39 -0.25
C PHE A 122 -1.55 -25.78 -0.79
N TYR A 123 -2.30 -26.24 -1.79
CA TYR A 123 -2.14 -27.60 -2.30
C TYR A 123 -2.47 -27.72 -3.79
N ASP A 124 -2.02 -28.84 -4.36
CA ASP A 124 -2.38 -29.31 -5.68
C ASP A 124 -3.07 -30.68 -5.55
N LEU A 125 -4.15 -30.88 -6.29
CA LEU A 125 -4.83 -32.17 -6.38
C LEU A 125 -4.03 -33.17 -7.24
N ASN A 126 -3.22 -32.66 -8.17
CA ASN A 126 -2.35 -33.43 -9.04
C ASN A 126 -0.92 -32.89 -8.96
N PRO A 127 -0.23 -33.09 -7.82
CA PRO A 127 1.14 -32.60 -7.69
C PRO A 127 2.03 -33.22 -8.77
N ILE A 128 2.84 -32.38 -9.41
CA ILE A 128 3.80 -32.82 -10.44
C ILE A 128 4.86 -33.72 -9.78
N TYR A 129 5.39 -33.34 -8.60
CA TYR A 129 6.08 -34.23 -7.67
C TYR A 129 5.14 -34.82 -6.60
N ASP A 130 4.69 -36.05 -6.82
CA ASP A 130 4.20 -36.89 -5.73
C ASP A 130 5.42 -37.47 -4.99
N THR A 131 5.75 -36.90 -3.83
CA THR A 131 6.92 -37.31 -3.04
C THR A 131 6.86 -38.78 -2.65
N GLN A 132 5.68 -39.38 -2.42
CA GLN A 132 5.59 -40.80 -2.11
C GLN A 132 5.85 -41.68 -3.35
N ARG A 133 5.41 -41.22 -4.52
CA ARG A 133 5.55 -41.96 -5.78
C ARG A 133 6.90 -41.78 -6.46
N ASN A 134 7.51 -40.61 -6.30
CA ASN A 134 8.76 -40.22 -6.97
C ASN A 134 10.01 -40.38 -6.08
N LEU A 135 9.88 -40.48 -4.75
CA LEU A 135 11.02 -40.79 -3.85
C LEU A 135 11.18 -42.31 -3.61
N GLY A 136 10.20 -43.14 -3.96
CA GLY A 136 10.31 -44.61 -3.86
C GLY A 136 11.32 -45.19 -4.84
N ASP A 137 11.46 -44.57 -6.01
CA ASP A 137 12.49 -44.86 -7.00
C ASP A 137 13.44 -43.67 -7.05
N PHE A 138 14.33 -43.50 -6.06
CA PHE A 138 15.45 -42.55 -6.20
C PHE A 138 16.19 -42.92 -7.49
N PRO A 139 16.11 -42.10 -8.56
CA PRO A 139 16.91 -42.38 -9.72
C PRO A 139 18.36 -42.25 -9.26
N ASN A 140 19.21 -43.21 -9.63
CA ASN A 140 20.66 -43.00 -9.55
C ASN A 140 21.14 -41.80 -10.40
N ASP A 141 20.21 -41.11 -11.07
CA ASP A 141 20.43 -39.91 -11.85
C ASP A 141 20.61 -38.73 -10.91
N THR A 142 21.84 -38.19 -10.88
CA THR A 142 22.31 -37.05 -10.08
C THR A 142 21.99 -35.69 -10.72
N THR A 143 21.03 -35.66 -11.64
CA THR A 143 20.68 -34.48 -12.41
C THR A 143 19.61 -33.64 -11.71
N TYR A 144 19.86 -32.34 -11.55
CA TYR A 144 18.84 -31.39 -11.16
C TYR A 144 17.62 -31.45 -12.09
N PRO A 145 16.41 -31.16 -11.58
CA PRO A 145 15.26 -30.99 -12.45
C PRO A 145 15.52 -29.86 -13.47
N PRO A 146 14.93 -29.95 -14.67
CA PRO A 146 15.02 -28.85 -15.63
C PRO A 146 14.38 -27.58 -15.03
N PRO A 147 14.92 -26.38 -15.34
CA PRO A 147 14.29 -25.14 -14.90
C PRO A 147 12.95 -24.96 -15.61
N ILE A 148 11.89 -24.66 -14.85
CA ILE A 148 10.52 -24.52 -15.36
C ILE A 148 9.96 -23.14 -15.06
N ILE A 149 8.90 -22.73 -15.76
CA ILE A 149 7.97 -21.69 -15.25
C ILE A 149 6.70 -22.45 -14.87
N PHE A 150 6.16 -22.20 -13.68
CA PHE A 150 4.86 -22.75 -13.31
C PHE A 150 3.78 -21.73 -13.63
N THR A 151 2.84 -22.08 -14.51
CA THR A 151 1.61 -21.31 -14.73
C THR A 151 0.43 -22.26 -14.57
N GLY A 152 -0.45 -21.95 -13.64
CA GLY A 152 -1.61 -22.79 -13.41
C GLY A 152 -2.41 -22.40 -12.17
N THR A 153 -3.46 -23.18 -11.94
CA THR A 153 -4.35 -22.98 -10.80
C THR A 153 -3.99 -23.94 -9.67
N LYS A 154 -3.85 -23.40 -8.46
CA LYS A 154 -3.67 -24.15 -7.22
C LYS A 154 -4.90 -23.97 -6.34
N LYS A 155 -5.15 -24.93 -5.44
CA LYS A 155 -6.25 -24.84 -4.48
C LYS A 155 -5.72 -24.34 -3.15
N ILE A 156 -6.56 -23.55 -2.49
CA ILE A 156 -6.24 -22.99 -1.17
C ILE A 156 -7.39 -23.25 -0.20
N LEU A 157 -7.04 -23.47 1.06
CA LEU A 157 -8.00 -23.58 2.16
C LEU A 157 -7.58 -22.63 3.27
N LEU A 158 -8.44 -21.65 3.56
CA LEU A 158 -8.22 -20.67 4.61
C LEU A 158 -9.06 -21.04 5.83
N ALA A 159 -8.43 -21.28 6.98
CA ALA A 159 -9.11 -21.39 8.26
C ALA A 159 -9.56 -20.00 8.72
N VAL A 160 -10.87 -19.75 8.73
CA VAL A 160 -11.43 -18.44 9.07
C VAL A 160 -11.69 -18.31 10.57
N SER A 161 -12.27 -19.35 11.18
CA SER A 161 -12.67 -19.35 12.59
C SER A 161 -12.50 -20.74 13.19
N SER A 162 -12.15 -20.81 14.47
CA SER A 162 -12.32 -22.01 15.30
C SER A 162 -13.31 -21.70 16.42
N GLN A 163 -14.35 -22.53 16.55
CA GLN A 163 -15.51 -22.23 17.39
C GLN A 163 -16.18 -23.51 17.90
N ALA A 164 -17.12 -23.38 18.85
CA ALA A 164 -17.94 -24.52 19.24
C ALA A 164 -18.77 -25.02 18.04
N ALA A 165 -18.87 -26.34 17.89
CA ALA A 165 -19.52 -26.98 16.74
C ALA A 165 -20.96 -26.47 16.51
N ASN A 166 -21.16 -25.72 15.43
CA ASN A 166 -22.45 -25.19 14.99
C ASN A 166 -22.59 -25.17 13.45
N ASN A 167 -21.80 -25.97 12.73
CA ASN A 167 -21.71 -26.01 11.27
C ASN A 167 -21.35 -24.66 10.63
N CYS A 168 -20.52 -23.86 11.30
CA CYS A 168 -20.10 -22.52 10.87
C CYS A 168 -21.28 -21.54 10.73
N THR A 169 -22.36 -21.74 11.49
CA THR A 169 -23.59 -20.94 11.40
C THR A 169 -24.16 -20.60 12.79
N PRO A 170 -24.05 -19.33 13.25
CA PRO A 170 -23.23 -18.26 12.69
C PRO A 170 -21.73 -18.50 12.93
N VAL A 171 -20.90 -17.91 12.09
CA VAL A 171 -19.45 -17.87 12.32
C VAL A 171 -19.18 -16.95 13.50
N ALA A 172 -18.35 -17.41 14.44
CA ALA A 172 -17.86 -16.62 15.54
C ALA A 172 -17.02 -15.43 15.05
N THR A 173 -16.77 -14.48 15.96
CA THR A 173 -15.87 -13.36 15.72
C THR A 173 -14.51 -13.89 15.27
N ASN A 174 -14.02 -13.37 14.15
CA ASN A 174 -12.84 -13.86 13.47
C ASN A 174 -11.95 -12.68 13.04
N PRO A 175 -10.66 -12.91 12.76
CA PRO A 175 -9.74 -11.83 12.40
C PRO A 175 -10.07 -11.17 11.05
N PHE A 176 -10.90 -11.81 10.21
CA PHE A 176 -11.26 -11.31 8.89
C PHE A 176 -12.45 -10.35 8.88
N GLY A 177 -12.93 -9.93 10.05
CA GLY A 177 -13.99 -8.94 10.17
C GLY A 177 -15.37 -9.56 10.24
N ASN A 178 -16.33 -8.96 9.52
CA ASN A 178 -17.72 -9.35 9.67
C ASN A 178 -17.99 -10.71 9.00
N ALA A 179 -18.31 -11.71 9.82
CA ALA A 179 -18.71 -13.05 9.41
C ALA A 179 -19.79 -13.09 8.32
N THR A 180 -20.68 -12.10 8.27
CA THR A 180 -21.75 -12.05 7.25
C THR A 180 -21.22 -11.82 5.83
N LEU A 181 -19.99 -11.30 5.69
CA LEU A 181 -19.32 -11.09 4.41
C LEU A 181 -18.62 -12.36 3.89
N ILE A 182 -18.49 -13.39 4.74
CA ILE A 182 -17.83 -14.65 4.40
C ILE A 182 -18.90 -15.73 4.26
N SER A 183 -19.46 -15.83 3.06
CA SER A 183 -20.33 -16.95 2.69
C SER A 183 -19.51 -18.18 2.30
N ASN A 184 -20.14 -19.36 2.24
CA ASN A 184 -19.54 -20.62 1.78
C ASN A 184 -18.53 -21.30 2.71
N LEU A 185 -18.58 -21.00 4.01
CA LEU A 185 -17.76 -21.70 5.00
C LEU A 185 -18.25 -23.13 5.20
N LYS A 186 -17.30 -24.05 5.35
CA LYS A 186 -17.58 -25.45 5.64
C LYS A 186 -16.73 -25.93 6.80
N ASN A 187 -17.39 -26.62 7.73
CA ASN A 187 -16.71 -27.45 8.71
C ASN A 187 -16.27 -28.76 8.04
N LEU A 188 -15.00 -29.13 8.20
CA LEU A 188 -14.44 -30.40 7.72
C LEU A 188 -14.59 -31.56 8.72
N ILE A 189 -14.88 -31.27 9.99
CA ILE A 189 -15.00 -32.20 11.14
C ILE A 189 -16.40 -32.83 11.25
N GLY A 190 -17.29 -32.67 10.26
CA GLY A 190 -18.58 -33.39 10.20
C GLY A 190 -18.47 -34.92 10.05
N TRP A 191 -17.29 -35.51 10.20
CA TRP A 191 -16.98 -36.92 9.90
C TRP A 191 -16.36 -37.71 11.05
N VAL A 192 -16.26 -37.14 12.27
CA VAL A 192 -15.94 -37.91 13.48
C VAL A 192 -17.23 -38.05 14.30
N PRO A 193 -17.95 -39.18 14.21
CA PRO A 193 -19.31 -39.33 14.75
C PRO A 193 -19.46 -39.11 16.26
N ASP A 194 -18.37 -39.17 17.03
CA ASP A 194 -18.38 -39.08 18.49
C ASP A 194 -17.79 -37.76 19.04
N ALA A 195 -17.44 -36.79 18.19
CA ALA A 195 -16.76 -35.54 18.60
C ALA A 195 -17.73 -34.41 18.98
N ALA A 196 -18.80 -34.71 19.74
CA ALA A 196 -19.82 -33.74 20.14
C ALA A 196 -19.31 -32.59 21.05
N HIS A 197 -18.01 -32.48 21.34
CA HIS A 197 -17.48 -31.63 22.40
C HIS A 197 -16.19 -30.83 22.12
N LEU A 198 -15.62 -30.81 20.91
CA LEU A 198 -14.34 -30.11 20.69
C LEU A 198 -14.46 -29.27 19.41
N ASN A 199 -13.92 -28.07 19.44
CA ASN A 199 -14.14 -27.00 18.46
C ASN A 199 -14.18 -27.45 16.98
N GLU A 200 -15.07 -26.86 16.19
CA GLU A 200 -14.99 -26.94 14.73
C GLU A 200 -14.12 -25.81 14.16
N THR A 201 -13.36 -26.13 13.12
CA THR A 201 -12.69 -25.11 12.31
C THR A 201 -13.46 -24.90 11.01
N CYS A 202 -13.78 -23.63 10.74
CA CYS A 202 -14.51 -23.18 9.58
C CYS A 202 -13.54 -22.76 8.48
N TYR A 203 -13.58 -23.47 7.36
CA TYR A 203 -12.68 -23.27 6.24
C TYR A 203 -13.38 -22.62 5.06
N LEU A 204 -12.64 -21.81 4.31
CA LEU A 204 -13.01 -21.26 3.02
C LEU A 204 -12.13 -21.89 1.95
N LEU A 205 -12.75 -22.47 0.92
CA LEU A 205 -12.05 -23.05 -0.23
C LEU A 205 -11.92 -22.00 -1.32
N GLY A 206 -10.74 -21.89 -1.92
CA GLY A 206 -10.49 -21.01 -3.06
C GLY A 206 -9.60 -21.64 -4.11
N ALA A 207 -9.52 -20.98 -5.24
CA ALA A 207 -8.62 -21.28 -6.34
C ALA A 207 -7.74 -20.06 -6.61
N PHE A 208 -6.46 -20.33 -6.82
CA PHE A 208 -5.43 -19.33 -6.99
C PHE A 208 -4.75 -19.56 -8.33
N ASN A 209 -4.96 -18.67 -9.29
CA ASN A 209 -4.32 -18.72 -10.59
C ASN A 209 -3.02 -17.93 -10.53
N ILE A 210 -1.90 -18.60 -10.73
CA ILE A 210 -0.57 -18.02 -10.52
C ILE A 210 0.38 -18.32 -11.66
N THR A 211 1.32 -17.38 -11.84
CA THR A 211 2.54 -17.60 -12.60
C THR A 211 3.73 -17.40 -11.68
N VAL A 212 4.63 -18.38 -11.65
CA VAL A 212 5.71 -18.47 -10.68
C VAL A 212 7.02 -18.70 -11.40
N GLY A 213 8.01 -17.90 -11.05
CA GLY A 213 9.36 -18.08 -11.51
C GLY A 213 10.35 -17.15 -10.84
N VAL A 214 11.32 -16.67 -11.61
CA VAL A 214 12.30 -15.68 -11.18
C VAL A 214 12.33 -14.50 -12.12
N VAL A 215 12.85 -13.37 -11.69
CA VAL A 215 13.16 -12.23 -12.55
C VAL A 215 14.61 -11.86 -12.41
N ASN A 216 15.22 -11.45 -13.52
CA ASN A 216 16.56 -10.90 -13.50
C ASN A 216 16.41 -9.38 -13.47
N SER A 217 16.75 -8.77 -12.35
CA SER A 217 16.74 -7.32 -12.23
C SER A 217 18.10 -6.77 -12.64
N SER A 218 18.11 -5.80 -13.56
CA SER A 218 19.35 -5.10 -13.92
C SER A 218 19.80 -4.17 -12.79
N SER A 219 18.85 -3.66 -11.99
CA SER A 219 19.11 -2.80 -10.84
C SER A 219 18.12 -3.03 -9.71
N SER A 220 18.64 -3.51 -8.58
CA SER A 220 17.96 -3.68 -7.31
C SER A 220 18.53 -2.73 -6.26
N ARG A 221 17.81 -2.51 -5.16
CA ARG A 221 18.25 -1.73 -4.01
C ARG A 221 18.16 -2.53 -2.72
N PHE A 222 19.08 -2.28 -1.80
CA PHE A 222 18.97 -2.77 -0.43
C PHE A 222 17.87 -2.02 0.33
N VAL A 223 16.87 -2.76 0.78
CA VAL A 223 15.76 -2.28 1.63
C VAL A 223 16.13 -2.43 3.10
N THR A 224 16.87 -3.49 3.40
CA THR A 224 17.54 -3.76 4.68
C THR A 224 18.98 -4.18 4.38
N ASP A 225 19.75 -4.47 5.43
CA ASP A 225 21.16 -4.86 5.31
C ASP A 225 21.40 -6.14 4.47
N ASN A 226 20.36 -6.97 4.29
CA ASN A 226 20.42 -8.25 3.57
C ASN A 226 19.28 -8.48 2.57
N VAL A 227 18.27 -7.62 2.51
CA VAL A 227 17.14 -7.78 1.59
C VAL A 227 17.24 -6.79 0.45
N ILE A 228 17.20 -7.32 -0.78
CA ILE A 228 17.14 -6.51 -1.99
C ILE A 228 15.77 -6.57 -2.65
N GLU A 229 15.40 -5.48 -3.32
CA GLU A 229 14.19 -5.38 -4.14
C GLU A 229 14.49 -4.63 -5.46
N PRO A 230 13.75 -4.90 -6.56
CA PRO A 230 14.02 -4.28 -7.85
C PRO A 230 13.63 -2.80 -7.84
N ILE A 231 14.40 -1.95 -8.51
CA ILE A 231 14.07 -0.52 -8.66
C ILE A 231 13.02 -0.35 -9.77
N LEU A 232 11.79 -0.07 -9.38
CA LEU A 232 10.66 0.13 -10.30
C LEU A 232 10.93 1.33 -11.23
N GLY A 233 10.76 1.12 -12.54
CA GLY A 233 10.98 2.13 -13.58
C GLY A 233 12.36 2.09 -14.26
N GLY A 234 13.32 1.32 -13.72
CA GLY A 234 14.59 1.03 -14.39
C GLY A 234 14.52 -0.19 -15.31
N ASP A 235 13.80 -1.23 -14.88
CA ASP A 235 13.62 -2.48 -15.63
C ASP A 235 12.30 -2.45 -16.40
N SER A 236 12.38 -2.34 -17.73
CA SER A 236 11.21 -2.38 -18.64
C SER A 236 10.69 -3.80 -18.89
N ASP A 237 11.38 -4.83 -18.40
CA ASP A 237 11.07 -6.23 -18.66
C ASP A 237 11.31 -7.11 -17.43
N LEU A 238 10.41 -7.03 -16.44
CA LEU A 238 10.34 -8.00 -15.34
C LEU A 238 9.57 -9.27 -15.78
N SER A 239 9.90 -9.82 -16.95
CA SER A 239 9.32 -11.07 -17.43
C SER A 239 9.72 -12.22 -16.50
N VAL A 240 8.76 -13.04 -16.11
CA VAL A 240 9.01 -14.27 -15.35
C VAL A 240 9.85 -15.24 -16.18
N LYS A 241 10.96 -15.69 -15.60
CA LYS A 241 11.93 -16.64 -16.17
C LYS A 241 11.91 -17.97 -15.41
N PRO A 242 12.34 -19.06 -16.06
CA PRO A 242 12.36 -20.37 -15.42
C PRO A 242 13.47 -20.49 -14.36
N SER A 243 13.23 -21.34 -13.35
CA SER A 243 14.19 -21.68 -12.29
C SER A 243 14.04 -23.13 -11.87
N ILE A 244 15.12 -23.75 -11.40
CA ILE A 244 15.12 -25.15 -10.94
C ILE A 244 14.43 -25.33 -9.58
N TRP A 245 14.26 -24.25 -8.81
CA TRP A 245 13.75 -24.30 -7.43
C TRP A 245 12.25 -24.02 -7.29
N ILE A 246 11.56 -23.68 -8.39
CA ILE A 246 10.15 -23.23 -8.34
C ILE A 246 9.24 -24.31 -7.75
N GLU A 247 9.38 -25.55 -8.20
CA GLU A 247 8.48 -26.60 -7.77
C GLU A 247 8.69 -26.97 -6.31
N VAL A 248 9.95 -27.06 -5.89
CA VAL A 248 10.35 -27.30 -4.50
C VAL A 248 9.84 -26.17 -3.61
N ALA A 249 9.97 -24.92 -4.06
CA ALA A 249 9.49 -23.77 -3.32
C ALA A 249 7.95 -23.77 -3.17
N LEU A 250 7.22 -24.17 -4.21
CA LEU A 250 5.76 -24.30 -4.17
C LEU A 250 5.30 -25.40 -3.20
N ILE A 251 6.04 -26.50 -3.11
CA ILE A 251 5.75 -27.58 -2.17
C ILE A 251 6.07 -27.14 -0.74
N GLY A 252 7.28 -26.62 -0.49
CA GLY A 252 7.72 -26.20 0.84
C GLY A 252 6.94 -25.00 1.40
N MET A 253 6.35 -24.18 0.53
CA MET A 253 5.49 -23.06 0.94
C MET A 253 4.31 -23.51 1.80
N ALA A 254 3.70 -24.67 1.52
CA ALA A 254 2.55 -25.15 2.28
C ALA A 254 2.85 -25.33 3.78
N ASP A 255 4.06 -25.79 4.09
CA ASP A 255 4.49 -25.97 5.48
C ASP A 255 4.84 -24.62 6.12
N LEU A 256 5.49 -23.74 5.35
CA LEU A 256 5.84 -22.43 5.85
C LEU A 256 4.62 -21.57 6.16
N LEU A 257 3.58 -21.63 5.33
CA LEU A 257 2.31 -20.94 5.57
C LEU A 257 1.73 -21.28 6.95
N LEU A 258 1.81 -22.56 7.34
CA LEU A 258 1.37 -23.01 8.66
C LEU A 258 2.24 -22.42 9.78
N THR A 259 3.57 -22.43 9.62
CA THR A 259 4.49 -21.85 10.60
C THR A 259 4.29 -20.35 10.79
N ILE A 260 4.18 -19.61 9.70
CA ILE A 260 3.98 -18.14 9.70
C ILE A 260 2.67 -17.77 10.38
N THR A 261 1.60 -18.53 10.12
CA THR A 261 0.30 -18.27 10.75
C THR A 261 0.30 -18.64 12.22
N GLN A 262 1.06 -19.67 12.62
CA GLN A 262 1.22 -20.04 14.02
C GLN A 262 2.07 -19.08 14.83
N SER A 263 3.09 -18.46 14.24
CA SER A 263 3.95 -17.49 14.93
C SER A 263 3.25 -16.15 15.20
N ASN A 264 2.10 -15.89 14.55
CA ASN A 264 1.34 -14.62 14.66
C ASN A 264 2.17 -13.37 14.30
N ASP A 265 3.30 -13.56 13.63
CA ASP A 265 4.28 -12.49 13.33
C ASP A 265 4.05 -11.82 11.98
N THR A 266 3.02 -12.25 11.25
CA THR A 266 2.76 -11.76 9.89
C THR A 266 2.58 -10.25 9.79
N ARG A 267 2.09 -9.59 10.85
CA ARG A 267 1.66 -8.17 10.84
C ARG A 267 0.75 -7.83 9.64
N LEU A 268 0.17 -8.84 8.97
CA LEU A 268 -0.68 -8.66 7.79
C LEU A 268 -2.06 -8.22 8.26
N SER A 269 -2.60 -7.20 7.59
CA SER A 269 -3.98 -6.77 7.85
C SER A 269 -4.94 -7.88 7.46
N THR A 270 -5.70 -8.37 8.43
CA THR A 270 -6.72 -9.42 8.23
C THR A 270 -8.13 -8.83 8.11
N TRP A 271 -8.40 -7.71 8.79
CA TRP A 271 -9.74 -7.15 8.92
C TRP A 271 -10.35 -6.72 7.57
N ASP A 272 -11.49 -7.33 7.20
CA ASP A 272 -12.21 -7.13 5.94
C ASP A 272 -11.32 -7.21 4.68
N ASN A 273 -10.18 -7.92 4.77
CA ASN A 273 -9.18 -7.98 3.71
C ASN A 273 -8.54 -9.36 3.55
N LYS A 274 -9.38 -10.40 3.53
CA LYS A 274 -8.94 -11.80 3.37
C LYS A 274 -8.17 -12.03 2.05
N ASP A 275 -8.52 -11.30 0.99
CA ASP A 275 -7.95 -11.48 -0.34
C ASP A 275 -6.50 -10.98 -0.37
N ASP A 276 -6.25 -9.76 0.14
CA ASP A 276 -4.87 -9.25 0.25
C ASP A 276 -4.07 -10.05 1.27
N TYR A 277 -4.69 -10.48 2.38
CA TYR A 277 -4.03 -11.31 3.37
C TYR A 277 -3.45 -12.59 2.72
N VAL A 278 -4.30 -13.32 1.97
CA VAL A 278 -3.89 -14.55 1.29
C VAL A 278 -2.85 -14.28 0.20
N ASN A 279 -3.07 -13.25 -0.62
CA ASN A 279 -2.13 -12.85 -1.68
C ASN A 279 -0.73 -12.54 -1.11
N ARG A 280 -0.66 -11.73 -0.05
CA ARG A 280 0.58 -11.35 0.61
C ARG A 280 1.25 -12.53 1.30
N LEU A 281 0.47 -13.34 2.02
CA LEU A 281 0.98 -14.49 2.75
C LEU A 281 1.61 -15.52 1.80
N ILE A 282 0.93 -15.88 0.70
CA ILE A 282 1.46 -16.80 -0.33
C ILE A 282 2.75 -16.26 -0.94
N LYS A 283 2.78 -14.97 -1.32
CA LYS A 283 3.98 -14.34 -1.90
C LYS A 283 5.17 -14.42 -0.95
N ILE A 284 4.98 -14.03 0.32
CA ILE A 284 6.02 -14.07 1.35
C ILE A 284 6.53 -15.49 1.54
N SER A 285 5.63 -16.46 1.66
CA SER A 285 6.03 -17.84 1.87
C SER A 285 6.78 -18.42 0.68
N TYR A 286 6.35 -18.15 -0.55
CA TYR A 286 7.08 -18.57 -1.74
C TYR A 286 8.50 -17.98 -1.78
N MET A 287 8.63 -16.66 -1.57
CA MET A 287 9.93 -15.99 -1.60
C MET A 287 10.86 -16.53 -0.50
N ALA A 288 10.37 -16.70 0.72
CA ALA A 288 11.15 -17.22 1.84
C ALA A 288 11.63 -18.66 1.60
N VAL A 289 10.77 -19.54 1.06
CA VAL A 289 11.17 -20.91 0.76
C VAL A 289 12.18 -20.92 -0.39
N TRP A 290 11.93 -20.17 -1.47
CA TRP A 290 12.87 -20.07 -2.58
C TRP A 290 14.25 -19.54 -2.12
N ASP A 291 14.27 -18.51 -1.28
CA ASP A 291 15.49 -17.92 -0.70
C ASP A 291 16.23 -18.88 0.24
N ALA A 292 15.55 -19.86 0.84
CA ALA A 292 16.22 -20.91 1.60
C ALA A 292 16.88 -21.96 0.69
N PHE A 293 16.27 -22.29 -0.45
CA PHE A 293 16.78 -23.32 -1.36
C PHE A 293 17.86 -22.80 -2.32
N TYR A 294 17.62 -21.66 -2.96
CA TYR A 294 18.50 -21.11 -3.99
C TYR A 294 19.96 -20.98 -3.55
N PRO A 295 20.31 -20.23 -2.49
CA PRO A 295 21.71 -20.09 -2.07
C PRO A 295 22.31 -21.36 -1.44
N THR A 296 21.47 -22.28 -0.93
CA THR A 296 21.95 -23.47 -0.20
C THR A 296 22.37 -24.60 -1.14
N PHE A 297 21.66 -24.75 -2.26
CA PHE A 297 21.77 -25.91 -3.14
C PHE A 297 22.12 -25.59 -4.58
N ASP A 298 22.13 -24.32 -4.98
CA ASP A 298 22.58 -23.95 -6.33
C ASP A 298 24.11 -24.02 -6.41
N ASP A 299 24.59 -24.92 -7.27
CA ASP A 299 26.01 -25.15 -7.54
C ASP A 299 26.55 -24.24 -8.64
N THR A 300 25.70 -23.41 -9.25
CA THR A 300 26.17 -22.38 -10.16
C THR A 300 27.02 -21.39 -9.35
N SER A 301 28.26 -21.18 -9.81
CA SER A 301 29.27 -20.34 -9.16
C SER A 301 28.65 -19.08 -8.55
N LEU A 302 29.00 -18.80 -7.28
CA LEU A 302 28.65 -17.57 -6.55
C LEU A 302 28.45 -16.42 -7.54
N VAL A 303 27.20 -15.96 -7.68
CA VAL A 303 26.91 -14.84 -8.57
C VAL A 303 27.53 -13.62 -7.93
N ASP A 304 28.68 -13.17 -8.46
CA ASP A 304 29.33 -11.95 -8.01
C ASP A 304 28.41 -10.76 -8.30
N LEU A 305 27.67 -10.33 -7.28
CA LEU A 305 26.78 -9.18 -7.34
C LEU A 305 27.62 -7.90 -7.24
N SER A 306 27.48 -7.02 -8.24
CA SER A 306 28.14 -5.71 -8.20
C SER A 306 27.32 -4.76 -7.33
N VAL A 307 27.86 -4.40 -6.17
CA VAL A 307 27.26 -3.42 -5.26
C VAL A 307 27.73 -2.01 -5.62
N GLY A 308 26.80 -1.14 -5.99
CA GLY A 308 27.02 0.28 -6.19
C GLY A 308 26.63 1.09 -4.95
N GLU A 309 27.50 2.01 -4.52
CA GLU A 309 27.18 2.92 -3.44
C GLU A 309 25.91 3.71 -3.73
N ALA A 310 25.06 3.88 -2.71
CA ALA A 310 23.92 4.76 -2.81
C ALA A 310 24.43 6.15 -3.19
N SER A 311 24.11 6.63 -4.40
CA SER A 311 24.36 8.04 -4.71
C SER A 311 23.64 8.85 -3.65
N PRO A 312 24.33 9.71 -2.88
CA PRO A 312 23.67 10.52 -1.88
C PRO A 312 22.58 11.27 -2.62
N MET A 313 21.32 10.99 -2.28
CA MET A 313 20.22 11.83 -2.72
C MET A 313 20.65 13.25 -2.40
N PHE A 314 20.61 14.15 -3.38
CA PHE A 314 20.89 15.56 -3.17
C PHE A 314 19.89 16.07 -2.14
N GLN A 315 20.21 15.91 -0.85
CA GLN A 315 19.51 16.58 0.20
C GLN A 315 19.77 18.04 -0.05
N ALA A 316 18.73 18.76 -0.43
CA ALA A 316 18.80 20.20 -0.53
C ALA A 316 19.22 20.70 0.86
N ALA A 317 20.50 21.07 1.01
CA ALA A 317 21.01 21.66 2.23
C ALA A 317 20.40 23.06 2.34
N VAL A 318 19.21 23.15 2.94
CA VAL A 318 18.55 24.43 3.15
C VAL A 318 19.27 25.12 4.30
N GLY A 319 20.13 26.09 3.98
CA GLY A 319 20.84 26.85 4.99
C GLY A 319 19.86 27.50 5.98
N LYS A 320 20.19 27.44 7.28
CA LYS A 320 19.34 28.00 8.37
C LYS A 320 18.95 29.45 8.13
N ILE A 321 19.85 30.24 7.52
CA ILE A 321 19.62 31.64 7.14
C ILE A 321 18.51 31.75 6.09
N ARG A 322 18.50 30.87 5.10
CA ARG A 322 17.49 30.88 4.03
C ARG A 322 16.10 30.54 4.59
N VAL A 323 16.03 29.57 5.50
CA VAL A 323 14.79 29.25 6.22
C VAL A 323 14.34 30.41 7.11
N GLY A 324 15.26 31.04 7.84
CA GLY A 324 14.97 32.20 8.69
C GLY A 324 14.49 33.42 7.91
N LEU A 325 15.12 33.72 6.76
CA LEU A 325 14.68 34.79 5.85
C LEU A 325 13.30 34.48 5.26
N TRP A 326 13.07 33.24 4.83
CA TRP A 326 11.78 32.83 4.30
C TRP A 326 10.68 32.96 5.36
N LEU A 327 10.92 32.50 6.58
CA LEU A 327 10.00 32.67 7.71
C LEU A 327 9.76 34.15 8.04
N GLY A 328 10.83 34.95 8.07
CA GLY A 328 10.76 36.39 8.34
C GLY A 328 9.92 37.14 7.31
N ILE A 329 10.08 36.84 6.02
CA ILE A 329 9.26 37.42 4.94
C ILE A 329 7.79 37.05 5.12
N ASN A 330 7.48 35.78 5.45
CA ASN A 330 6.10 35.36 5.70
C ASN A 330 5.48 36.08 6.91
N ILE A 331 6.24 36.27 8.00
CA ILE A 331 5.78 37.01 9.18
C ILE A 331 5.55 38.49 8.86
N LEU A 332 6.47 39.14 8.14
CA LEU A 332 6.34 40.53 7.71
C LEU A 332 5.12 40.74 6.81
N LEU A 333 4.89 39.83 5.86
CA LEU A 333 3.71 39.85 4.99
C LEU A 333 2.42 39.73 5.81
N THR A 334 2.38 38.79 6.75
CA THR A 334 1.23 38.59 7.64
C THR A 334 0.98 39.81 8.53
N ALA A 335 2.03 40.37 9.11
CA ALA A 335 1.95 41.58 9.93
C ALA A 335 1.46 42.79 9.11
N SER A 336 1.91 42.93 7.87
CA SER A 336 1.46 44.01 6.98
C SER A 336 -0.04 43.90 6.68
N GLY A 337 -0.55 42.68 6.47
CA GLY A 337 -1.99 42.43 6.31
C GLY A 337 -2.79 42.81 7.55
N ILE A 338 -2.32 42.44 8.74
CA ILE A 338 -2.97 42.79 10.02
C ILE A 338 -2.99 44.32 10.22
N ILE A 339 -1.88 45.01 9.95
CA ILE A 339 -1.79 46.47 10.07
C ILE A 339 -2.77 47.14 9.10
N LEU A 340 -2.85 46.66 7.85
CA LEU A 340 -3.81 47.17 6.87
C LEU A 340 -5.26 46.98 7.33
N LEU A 341 -5.62 45.79 7.83
CA LEU A 341 -6.95 45.54 8.37
C LEU A 341 -7.28 46.42 9.58
N TRP A 342 -6.32 46.61 10.48
CA TRP A 342 -6.49 47.47 11.65
C TRP A 342 -6.64 48.94 11.26
N LEU A 343 -5.86 49.43 10.28
CA LEU A 343 -5.99 50.78 9.75
C LEU A 343 -7.34 50.99 9.04
N GLN A 344 -7.82 49.98 8.31
CA GLN A 344 -9.15 49.98 7.69
C GLN A 344 -10.24 50.05 8.76
N ASP A 345 -10.18 49.23 9.82
CA ASP A 345 -11.16 49.25 10.91
C ASP A 345 -11.20 50.61 11.65
N GLN A 346 -10.03 51.19 11.93
CA GLN A 346 -9.94 52.45 12.68
C GLN A 346 -10.33 53.68 11.86
N ARG A 347 -9.90 53.76 10.59
CA ARG A 347 -10.06 54.97 9.76
C ARG A 347 -11.19 54.89 8.76
N CYS A 348 -11.63 53.70 8.38
CA CYS A 348 -12.68 53.50 7.39
C CYS A 348 -13.95 52.96 8.07
N LYS A 349 -14.62 53.80 8.87
CA LYS A 349 -16.01 53.56 9.31
C LYS A 349 -17.04 53.80 8.18
N GLY A 350 -16.58 53.89 6.93
CA GLY A 350 -17.42 54.09 5.77
C GLY A 350 -17.99 52.75 5.28
N PRO A 351 -19.25 52.70 4.82
CA PRO A 351 -19.81 51.51 4.20
C PRO A 351 -18.96 51.08 2.99
N ILE A 352 -18.77 49.76 2.81
CA ILE A 352 -18.02 49.19 1.69
C ILE A 352 -18.70 49.62 0.38
N VAL A 353 -18.00 50.41 -0.43
CA VAL A 353 -18.45 50.83 -1.75
C VAL A 353 -18.14 49.69 -2.72
N ASN A 354 -19.17 48.96 -3.15
CA ASN A 354 -19.04 47.81 -4.07
C ASN A 354 -18.76 48.20 -5.53
N ASP A 355 -18.77 49.50 -5.85
CA ASP A 355 -18.65 49.98 -7.23
C ASP A 355 -17.25 50.55 -7.51
N GLY A 356 -16.50 49.87 -8.40
CA GLY A 356 -15.09 50.16 -8.68
C GLY A 356 -14.78 51.60 -9.12
N PRO A 357 -15.61 52.25 -9.97
CA PRO A 357 -15.41 53.65 -10.33
C PRO A 357 -15.69 54.62 -9.19
N ALA A 358 -16.69 54.33 -8.33
CA ALA A 358 -16.99 55.16 -7.17
C ALA A 358 -15.92 55.01 -6.07
N ALA A 359 -15.32 53.82 -5.94
CA ALA A 359 -14.18 53.60 -5.06
C ALA A 359 -12.97 54.47 -5.43
N ALA A 360 -12.72 54.70 -6.73
CA ALA A 360 -11.66 55.57 -7.22
C ALA A 360 -11.92 57.07 -6.96
N LEU A 361 -13.18 57.51 -6.84
CA LEU A 361 -13.52 58.87 -6.41
C LEU A 361 -13.42 59.03 -4.88
N MET A 362 -13.64 57.97 -4.12
CA MET A 362 -13.61 58.01 -2.65
C MET A 362 -12.20 57.86 -2.04
N THR A 363 -11.17 57.58 -2.85
CA THR A 363 -9.77 57.51 -2.38
C THR A 363 -9.19 58.85 -1.93
N ASP A 364 -9.78 59.98 -2.33
CA ASP A 364 -9.40 61.33 -1.85
C ASP A 364 -10.62 62.08 -1.30
N THR A 365 -11.10 61.65 -0.14
CA THR A 365 -12.24 62.28 0.53
C THR A 365 -11.83 63.45 1.43
N SER A 366 -10.56 63.86 1.42
CA SER A 366 -10.04 64.94 2.28
C SER A 366 -10.74 66.28 2.03
N LEU A 367 -11.33 66.46 0.85
CA LEU A 367 -12.05 67.66 0.41
C LEU A 367 -13.58 67.57 0.55
N LEU A 368 -14.12 66.42 0.95
CA LEU A 368 -15.57 66.20 1.05
C LEU A 368 -16.03 66.31 2.50
N ASP A 369 -16.87 67.31 2.75
CA ASP A 369 -17.49 67.56 4.05
C ASP A 369 -18.25 66.32 4.56
N SER A 370 -18.21 66.13 5.87
CA SER A 370 -18.73 64.95 6.57
C SER A 370 -20.21 64.68 6.29
N HIS A 371 -20.98 65.74 5.98
CA HIS A 371 -22.40 65.67 5.64
C HIS A 371 -22.67 65.04 4.25
N PHE A 372 -21.77 65.24 3.27
CA PHE A 372 -21.94 64.67 1.93
C PHE A 372 -21.52 63.19 1.85
N ARG A 373 -20.59 62.76 2.71
CA ARG A 373 -20.13 61.36 2.76
C ARG A 373 -21.23 60.35 3.10
N SER A 374 -22.17 60.71 3.97
CA SER A 374 -23.27 59.83 4.37
C SER A 374 -24.37 59.71 3.31
N GLN A 375 -24.50 60.68 2.41
CA GLN A 375 -25.50 60.65 1.33
C GLN A 375 -25.00 59.95 0.07
N MET A 376 -23.69 59.93 -0.19
CA MET A 376 -23.13 59.26 -1.38
C MET A 376 -23.16 57.73 -1.30
N SER A 377 -23.27 57.12 -0.12
CA SER A 377 -23.39 55.65 0.01
C SER A 377 -24.73 55.09 -0.47
N GLY A 378 -25.74 55.95 -0.72
CA GLY A 378 -27.03 55.57 -1.30
C GLY A 378 -27.20 55.93 -2.79
N LEU A 379 -26.23 56.63 -3.40
CA LEU A 379 -26.28 57.07 -4.80
C LEU A 379 -25.51 56.08 -5.69
N SER A 380 -25.96 54.83 -5.76
CA SER A 380 -25.36 53.82 -6.64
C SER A 380 -26.39 53.17 -7.57
N TYR A 381 -27.18 53.98 -8.26
CA TYR A 381 -27.53 53.73 -9.66
C TYR A 381 -28.40 54.90 -10.17
N VAL A 382 -28.00 55.50 -11.29
CA VAL A 382 -28.99 56.08 -12.20
C VAL A 382 -29.63 54.86 -12.86
N THR A 383 -30.82 54.47 -12.43
CA THR A 383 -31.59 53.44 -13.13
C THR A 383 -31.77 53.89 -14.58
N SER A 384 -31.92 52.95 -15.51
CA SER A 384 -32.10 53.30 -16.92
C SER A 384 -33.27 54.27 -17.17
N GLU A 385 -34.23 54.36 -16.24
CA GLU A 385 -35.31 55.34 -16.26
C GLU A 385 -34.83 56.78 -15.97
N ASP A 386 -33.92 56.99 -15.01
CA ASP A 386 -33.39 58.32 -14.67
C ASP A 386 -32.35 58.85 -15.69
N SER A 387 -31.85 57.99 -16.57
CA SER A 387 -30.91 58.39 -17.64
C SER A 387 -31.50 59.40 -18.64
N ARG A 388 -32.83 59.58 -18.64
CA ARG A 388 -33.52 60.58 -19.46
C ARG A 388 -33.59 61.97 -18.82
N GLU A 389 -33.44 62.08 -17.50
CA GLU A 389 -33.63 63.35 -16.78
C GLU A 389 -32.36 64.20 -16.66
N GLY A 390 -31.21 63.64 -17.02
CA GLY A 390 -29.97 64.40 -17.20
C GLY A 390 -28.78 63.78 -16.49
N MET A 391 -27.59 64.19 -16.91
CA MET A 391 -26.33 63.70 -16.36
C MET A 391 -26.00 64.52 -15.10
N LEU A 392 -25.76 63.84 -13.97
CA LEU A 392 -25.22 64.47 -12.76
C LEU A 392 -23.83 65.03 -13.08
N ARG A 393 -23.68 66.36 -13.00
CA ARG A 393 -22.41 67.03 -13.22
C ARG A 393 -22.00 67.75 -11.94
N LEU A 394 -20.75 67.58 -11.53
CA LEU A 394 -20.15 68.43 -10.50
C LEU A 394 -20.00 69.84 -11.08
N VAL A 395 -20.70 70.79 -10.47
CA VAL A 395 -20.64 72.20 -10.84
C VAL A 395 -20.00 72.96 -9.68
N ARG A 396 -19.05 73.83 -9.99
CA ARG A 396 -18.46 74.75 -9.02
C ARG A 396 -19.48 75.84 -8.73
N ASP A 397 -20.04 75.85 -7.52
CA ASP A 397 -20.92 76.94 -7.09
C ASP A 397 -20.04 78.01 -6.45
N ALA A 398 -19.96 79.17 -7.11
CA ALA A 398 -19.35 80.36 -6.54
C ALA A 398 -20.41 81.07 -5.70
N ASN A 399 -20.41 80.85 -4.39
CA ASN A 399 -21.21 81.66 -3.49
C ASN A 399 -20.56 83.04 -3.29
N GLU A 400 -21.41 84.04 -3.05
CA GLU A 400 -21.06 85.47 -3.01
C GLU A 400 -20.11 85.88 -1.86
N ASN A 401 -19.75 84.94 -0.98
CA ASN A 401 -18.80 85.14 0.13
C ASN A 401 -17.40 84.52 -0.13
N ASP A 402 -17.06 84.20 -1.38
CA ASP A 402 -15.72 83.78 -1.83
C ASP A 402 -15.20 82.43 -1.25
N GLU A 403 -16.06 81.61 -0.62
CA GLU A 403 -15.76 80.20 -0.35
C GLU A 403 -16.16 79.31 -1.54
N ILE A 404 -15.19 78.60 -2.10
CA ILE A 404 -15.38 77.71 -3.25
C ILE A 404 -16.01 76.40 -2.77
N GLY A 405 -17.32 76.27 -2.95
CA GLY A 405 -18.05 75.01 -2.76
C GLY A 405 -18.19 74.25 -4.09
N TYR A 406 -18.15 72.91 -4.03
CA TYR A 406 -18.54 72.06 -5.15
C TYR A 406 -19.89 71.41 -4.84
N GLY A 407 -20.89 71.67 -5.69
CA GLY A 407 -22.22 71.07 -5.61
C GLY A 407 -22.44 70.08 -6.74
N LEU A 408 -23.18 69.00 -6.49
CA LEU A 408 -23.69 68.13 -7.54
C LEU A 408 -24.97 68.74 -8.10
N LYS A 409 -24.97 69.12 -9.38
CA LYS A 409 -26.14 69.71 -10.05
C LYS A 409 -26.57 68.79 -11.19
N LEU A 410 -27.85 68.40 -11.21
CA LEU A 410 -28.45 67.71 -12.34
C LEU A 410 -28.62 68.72 -13.48
N THR A 411 -27.88 68.53 -14.56
CA THR A 411 -28.05 69.33 -15.77
C THR A 411 -28.94 68.59 -16.75
N GLY A 412 -30.22 68.96 -16.75
CA GLY A 412 -31.23 68.57 -17.73
C GLY A 412 -32.19 69.74 -17.94
N GLU A 413 -32.46 70.10 -19.19
CA GLU A 413 -33.36 71.20 -19.54
C GLU A 413 -34.81 70.75 -19.37
N VAL A 414 -35.36 70.89 -18.17
CA VAL A 414 -36.80 70.68 -17.94
C VAL A 414 -37.53 71.98 -18.29
N GLN A 415 -38.12 72.03 -19.49
CA GLN A 415 -39.17 73.00 -19.79
C GLN A 415 -40.38 72.77 -18.86
N ARG A 416 -40.45 73.60 -17.81
CA ARG A 416 -41.60 74.00 -16.97
C ARG A 416 -42.79 73.03 -16.84
N LEU A 417 -43.09 72.65 -15.60
CA LEU A 417 -44.39 72.99 -14.98
C LEU A 417 -44.24 73.06 -13.45
N GLY A 418 -44.75 74.15 -12.88
CA GLY A 418 -44.37 74.60 -11.55
C GLY A 418 -44.89 73.75 -10.41
N THR A 419 -44.11 73.71 -9.33
CA THR A 419 -44.62 73.68 -7.95
C THR A 419 -43.48 74.11 -7.03
N TYR A 420 -43.70 75.16 -6.25
CA TYR A 420 -42.86 75.47 -5.09
C TYR A 420 -43.10 74.39 -4.04
N VAL A 421 -42.03 73.83 -3.48
CA VAL A 421 -42.08 73.19 -2.16
C VAL A 421 -41.06 73.92 -1.29
N GLU A 422 -41.59 74.78 -0.43
CA GLU A 422 -40.89 75.37 0.69
C GLU A 422 -40.82 74.30 1.79
N LEU A 423 -39.63 73.97 2.28
CA LEU A 423 -39.47 73.24 3.53
C LEU A 423 -38.38 73.96 4.35
N THR A 424 -38.84 74.46 5.50
CA THR A 424 -38.09 74.99 6.65
C THR A 424 -37.09 73.99 7.23
#